data_AF-A0A2B4S8D2-F1
#
_entry.id   AF-A0A2B4S8D2-F1
#
_cell.length_a   1.000
_cell.length_b   1.000
_cell.length_c   1.000
_cell.angle_alpha   90.00
_cell.angle_beta   90.00
_cell.angle_gamma   90.00
#
_symmetry.space_group_name_H-M   'P 1'
#
loop_
_entity.id
_entity.type
_entity.pdbx_description
1 polymer ?
#
loop_
_entity_poly.entity_id
_entity_poly.type
_entity_poly.pdbx_seq_one_letter_code
_entity_poly.pdbx_strand_id
1 'polypeptide(L)'
;MRNIIALLVLLVTITAAKFLDDGIPCLGKSCWLDSDCPQCSQTKVICNYRTDTCQEETFWDKWIRRKPCPRYFKRSCKDTADCNCGGKLICEDNECVVDRMTEEIRARRH
;
A
#
# COMPACT_ATOMS: atom_id res chain seq x y z
N MET A 1 -29.97 -23.36 38.27
CA MET A 1 -28.81 -23.68 37.40
C MET A 1 -29.08 -23.48 35.91
N ARG A 2 -30.28 -23.83 35.40
CA ARG A 2 -30.65 -23.70 33.98
C ARG A 2 -30.66 -22.26 33.42
N ASN A 3 -30.97 -21.27 34.26
CA ASN A 3 -31.04 -19.84 33.86
C ASN A 3 -29.67 -19.13 33.76
N ILE A 4 -28.63 -19.66 34.41
CA ILE A 4 -27.29 -19.04 34.41
C ILE A 4 -26.55 -19.39 33.10
N ILE A 5 -26.76 -20.61 32.60
CA ILE A 5 -26.17 -21.09 31.34
C ILE A 5 -26.69 -20.28 30.15
N ALA A 6 -27.99 -19.95 30.13
CA ALA A 6 -28.58 -19.12 29.07
C ALA A 6 -27.98 -17.71 29.02
N LEU A 7 -27.71 -17.10 30.18
CA LEU A 7 -27.10 -15.77 30.29
C LEU A 7 -25.63 -15.76 29.83
N LEU A 8 -24.88 -16.82 30.13
CA LEU A 8 -23.49 -16.94 29.68
C LEU A 8 -23.39 -17.17 28.16
N VAL A 9 -24.29 -17.97 27.58
CA VAL A 9 -24.32 -18.18 26.11
C VAL A 9 -24.71 -16.88 25.39
N LEU A 10 -25.63 -16.08 25.95
CA LEU A 10 -26.01 -14.79 25.38
C LEU A 10 -24.87 -13.75 25.46
N LEU A 11 -24.06 -13.76 26.51
CA LEU A 11 -22.92 -12.86 26.65
C LEU A 11 -21.79 -13.20 25.66
N VAL A 12 -21.54 -14.49 25.42
CA VAL A 12 -20.51 -14.93 24.47
C VAL A 12 -20.87 -14.59 23.02
N THR A 13 -22.16 -14.63 22.64
CA THR A 13 -22.58 -14.23 21.29
C THR A 13 -22.52 -12.72 21.07
N ILE A 14 -22.79 -11.89 22.09
CA ILE A 14 -22.69 -10.42 21.98
C ILE A 14 -21.23 -9.97 21.81
N THR A 15 -20.26 -10.65 22.41
CA THR A 15 -18.83 -10.32 22.23
C THR A 15 -18.27 -10.67 20.85
N ALA A 16 -18.85 -11.65 20.15
CA ALA A 16 -18.39 -12.03 18.81
C ALA A 16 -18.83 -11.04 17.71
N ALA A 17 -19.92 -10.29 17.93
CA ALA A 17 -20.43 -9.34 16.95
C ALA A 17 -19.65 -8.02 16.89
N LYS A 18 -18.82 -7.70 17.88
CA LYS A 18 -18.06 -6.43 17.94
C LYS A 18 -16.68 -6.49 17.29
N PHE A 19 -16.31 -7.61 16.68
CA PHE A 19 -15.02 -7.79 15.99
C PHE A 19 -15.12 -7.80 14.46
N LEU A 20 -16.30 -7.46 13.90
CA LEU A 20 -16.47 -7.32 12.46
C LEU A 20 -16.58 -5.84 12.12
N ASP A 21 -15.44 -5.30 11.66
CA ASP A 21 -15.36 -4.21 10.69
C ASP A 21 -16.03 -2.87 11.06
N ASP A 22 -15.47 -2.16 12.04
CA ASP A 22 -15.38 -0.70 11.95
C ASP A 22 -14.15 -0.31 11.09
N GLY A 23 -13.99 -0.95 9.94
CA GLY A 23 -13.04 -0.52 8.94
C GLY A 23 -13.41 0.89 8.53
N ILE A 24 -12.50 1.86 8.71
CA ILE A 24 -12.70 3.21 8.19
C ILE A 24 -13.14 3.05 6.73
N PRO A 25 -14.33 3.51 6.32
CA PRO A 25 -15.00 3.11 5.08
C PRO A 25 -14.25 3.48 3.79
N CYS A 26 -13.07 4.07 3.94
CA CYS A 26 -12.19 4.53 2.89
C CYS A 26 -10.87 3.76 2.76
N LEU A 27 -10.50 2.90 3.71
CA LEU A 27 -9.28 2.08 3.66
C LEU A 27 -9.57 0.70 3.08
N GLY A 28 -8.53 0.05 2.54
CA GLY A 28 -8.61 -1.32 2.02
C GLY A 28 -9.33 -1.48 0.67
N LYS A 29 -9.97 -0.42 0.16
CA LYS A 29 -10.57 -0.43 -1.19
C LYS A 29 -9.48 -0.62 -2.24
N SER A 30 -9.77 -1.46 -3.24
CA SER A 30 -8.88 -1.60 -4.39
C SER A 30 -8.80 -0.26 -5.14
N CYS A 31 -7.59 0.09 -5.54
CA CYS A 31 -7.31 1.29 -6.29
C CYS A 31 -6.25 1.00 -7.33
N TRP A 32 -6.29 1.75 -8.42
CA TRP A 32 -5.13 1.90 -9.26
C TRP A 32 -4.52 3.26 -8.96
N LEU A 33 -5.27 4.34 -9.12
CA LEU A 33 -4.85 5.72 -8.94
C LEU A 33 -5.24 6.27 -7.56
N ASP A 34 -4.57 7.33 -7.13
CA ASP A 34 -4.95 8.02 -5.88
C ASP A 34 -6.36 8.60 -5.96
N SER A 35 -6.83 8.96 -7.16
CA SER A 35 -8.18 9.43 -7.42
C SER A 35 -9.26 8.37 -7.17
N ASP A 36 -8.88 7.09 -7.17
CA ASP A 36 -9.81 5.99 -6.92
C ASP A 36 -10.09 5.84 -5.42
N CYS A 37 -9.22 6.43 -4.58
CA CYS A 37 -9.38 6.40 -3.15
C CYS A 37 -10.41 7.43 -2.68
N PRO A 38 -11.43 7.01 -1.93
CA PRO A 38 -12.42 7.92 -1.40
C PRO A 38 -11.79 8.87 -0.38
N GLN A 39 -12.30 10.10 -0.36
CA GLN A 39 -11.80 11.15 0.52
C GLN A 39 -12.17 10.86 1.98
N CYS A 40 -11.16 10.67 2.83
CA CYS A 40 -11.34 10.52 4.27
C CYS A 40 -11.20 11.87 4.97
N SER A 41 -12.07 12.16 5.93
CA SER A 41 -12.22 13.50 6.52
C SER A 41 -11.01 13.97 7.34
N GLN A 42 -10.12 13.07 7.76
CA GLN A 42 -9.05 13.37 8.72
C GLN A 42 -7.64 13.03 8.22
N THR A 43 -7.49 12.19 7.20
CA THR A 43 -6.19 11.72 6.72
C THR A 43 -6.14 11.70 5.20
N LYS A 44 -4.95 11.99 4.66
CA LYS A 44 -4.71 11.85 3.23
C LYS A 44 -4.56 10.36 2.93
N VAL A 45 -5.53 9.84 2.19
CA VAL A 45 -5.51 8.47 1.69
C VAL A 45 -5.04 8.46 0.25
N ILE A 46 -4.17 7.51 -0.05
CA ILE A 46 -3.52 7.34 -1.34
C ILE A 46 -3.60 5.89 -1.76
N CYS A 47 -3.37 5.63 -3.04
CA CYS A 47 -3.23 4.28 -3.51
C CYS A 47 -1.82 3.76 -3.22
N ASN A 48 -1.71 2.64 -2.53
CA ASN A 48 -0.43 1.97 -2.35
C ASN A 48 -0.17 1.01 -3.50
N TYR A 49 0.92 1.24 -4.22
CA TYR A 49 1.25 0.49 -5.43
C TYR A 49 1.71 -0.95 -5.19
N ARG A 50 1.97 -1.34 -3.94
CA ARG A 50 2.39 -2.70 -3.57
C ARG A 50 1.20 -3.60 -3.28
N THR A 51 0.15 -3.03 -2.68
CA THR A 51 -1.06 -3.78 -2.29
C THR A 51 -2.25 -3.49 -3.18
N ASP A 52 -2.15 -2.50 -4.07
CA ASP A 52 -3.24 -1.99 -4.91
C ASP A 52 -4.49 -1.65 -4.11
N THR A 53 -4.28 -1.11 -2.89
CA THR A 53 -5.34 -0.71 -1.97
C THR A 53 -5.12 0.67 -1.38
N CYS A 54 -6.23 1.33 -1.09
CA CYS A 54 -6.28 2.62 -0.44
C CYS A 54 -5.83 2.51 1.01
N GLN A 55 -4.82 3.27 1.36
CA GLN A 55 -4.29 3.35 2.71
C GLN A 55 -3.79 4.75 3.04
N GLU A 56 -3.58 5.02 4.31
CA GLU A 56 -3.07 6.31 4.76
C GLU A 56 -1.65 6.54 4.22
N GLU A 57 -1.37 7.78 3.82
CA GLU A 57 -0.04 8.14 3.31
C GLU A 57 1.01 8.02 4.42
N THR A 58 1.95 7.09 4.27
CA THR A 58 3.08 6.93 5.17
C THR A 58 4.27 7.81 4.75
N PHE A 59 5.26 7.93 5.64
CA PHE A 59 6.52 8.59 5.32
C PHE A 59 7.24 7.93 4.12
N TRP A 60 7.21 6.60 4.03
CA TRP A 60 7.85 5.84 2.95
C TRP A 60 7.19 6.07 1.60
N ASP A 61 5.86 6.24 1.57
CA ASP A 61 5.13 6.52 0.33
C ASP A 61 5.61 7.83 -0.31
N LYS A 62 5.85 8.87 0.50
CA LYS A 62 6.40 10.14 0.01
C LYS A 62 7.77 9.96 -0.64
N TRP A 63 8.60 9.08 -0.10
CA TRP A 63 9.94 8.82 -0.63
C TRP A 63 9.89 7.99 -1.92
N ILE A 64 9.08 6.94 -1.96
CA ILE A 64 8.87 6.09 -3.14
C ILE A 64 8.28 6.90 -4.29
N ARG A 65 7.33 7.80 -4.02
CA ARG A 65 6.69 8.66 -5.03
C ARG A 65 7.62 9.67 -5.68
N ARG A 66 8.81 9.92 -5.10
CA ARG A 66 9.87 10.73 -5.71
C ARG A 66 10.75 9.94 -6.67
N LYS A 67 10.68 8.61 -6.64
CA LYS A 67 11.46 7.74 -7.53
C LYS A 67 10.83 7.69 -8.93
N PRO A 68 11.64 7.44 -9.98
CA PRO A 68 11.11 7.23 -11.32
C PRO A 68 10.16 6.03 -11.33
N CYS A 69 9.01 6.21 -11.96
CA CYS A 69 7.92 5.24 -12.05
C CYS A 69 7.61 4.52 -10.71
N PRO A 70 6.99 5.23 -9.76
CA PRO A 70 6.77 4.75 -8.40
C PRO A 70 6.04 3.40 -8.30
N ARG A 71 5.19 3.08 -9.28
CA ARG A 71 4.46 1.80 -9.35
C ARG A 71 5.35 0.59 -9.61
N TYR A 72 6.43 0.80 -10.34
CA TYR A 72 7.34 -0.27 -10.73
C TYR A 72 8.54 -0.33 -9.80
N PHE A 73 8.87 0.75 -9.10
CA PHE A 73 9.94 0.76 -8.11
C PHE A 73 9.68 -0.29 -7.01
N LYS A 74 10.68 -1.11 -6.70
CA LYS A 74 10.63 -2.25 -5.76
C LYS A 74 9.60 -3.34 -6.10
N ARG A 75 9.08 -3.36 -7.33
CA ARG A 75 8.32 -4.49 -7.85
C ARG A 75 9.27 -5.65 -8.15
N SER A 76 8.81 -6.88 -7.95
CA SER A 76 9.57 -8.06 -8.35
C SER A 76 9.75 -8.10 -9.87
N CYS A 77 10.94 -8.47 -10.31
CA CYS A 77 11.32 -8.63 -11.71
C CYS A 77 12.24 -9.84 -11.89
N LYS A 78 12.30 -10.36 -13.10
CA LYS A 78 13.33 -11.31 -13.56
C LYS A 78 14.34 -10.61 -14.44
N ASP A 79 13.86 -9.70 -15.29
CA ASP A 79 14.66 -8.95 -16.25
C ASP A 79 14.35 -7.45 -16.17
N THR A 80 15.29 -6.60 -16.60
CA THR A 80 15.08 -5.14 -16.67
C THR A 80 13.88 -4.75 -17.54
N ALA A 81 13.51 -5.57 -18.52
CA ALA A 81 12.32 -5.35 -19.34
C ALA A 81 11.01 -5.43 -18.53
N ASP A 82 10.98 -6.16 -17.41
CA ASP A 82 9.81 -6.23 -16.52
C ASP A 82 9.57 -4.90 -15.80
N CYS A 83 10.63 -4.10 -15.63
CA CYS A 83 10.62 -2.79 -15.01
C CYS A 83 10.19 -1.73 -16.02
N ASN A 84 8.92 -1.79 -16.47
CA ASN A 84 8.25 -0.95 -17.47
C ASN A 84 8.31 0.58 -17.18
N CYS A 85 9.51 1.16 -17.22
CA CYS A 85 9.82 2.52 -16.81
C CYS A 85 10.75 3.23 -17.81
N GLY A 86 10.68 2.87 -19.09
CA GLY A 86 11.45 3.51 -20.17
C GLY A 86 12.96 3.53 -19.90
N GLY A 87 13.49 2.46 -19.30
CA GLY A 87 14.92 2.31 -18.99
C GLY A 87 15.43 3.06 -17.75
N LYS A 88 14.56 3.72 -16.98
CA LYS A 88 14.96 4.43 -15.74
C LYS A 88 15.08 3.51 -14.52
N LEU A 89 14.54 2.30 -14.63
CA LEU A 89 14.65 1.25 -13.62
C LEU A 89 15.35 0.05 -14.25
N ILE A 90 16.16 -0.64 -13.47
CA ILE A 90 16.83 -1.90 -13.80
C ILE A 90 16.38 -2.99 -12.84
N CYS A 91 16.46 -4.24 -13.27
CA CYS A 91 16.22 -5.37 -12.37
C CYS A 91 17.52 -5.73 -11.65
N GLU A 92 17.54 -5.55 -10.32
CA GLU A 92 18.67 -5.90 -9.45
C GLU A 92 18.12 -6.62 -8.22
N ASP A 93 18.74 -7.73 -7.81
CA ASP A 93 18.27 -8.56 -6.69
C ASP A 93 16.79 -9.00 -6.80
N ASN A 94 16.32 -9.26 -8.03
CA ASN A 94 14.92 -9.55 -8.37
C ASN A 94 13.93 -8.42 -8.05
N GLU A 95 14.40 -7.18 -7.90
CA GLU A 95 13.58 -6.00 -7.69
C GLU A 95 13.93 -4.89 -8.69
N CYS A 96 12.91 -4.16 -9.12
CA CYS A 96 13.08 -2.98 -9.94
C CYS A 96 13.64 -1.83 -9.11
N VAL A 97 14.88 -1.44 -9.36
CA VAL A 97 15.56 -0.34 -8.66
C VAL A 97 16.03 0.72 -9.63
N VAL A 98 16.37 1.91 -9.13
CA VAL A 98 16.94 2.95 -9.98
C VAL A 98 18.38 2.57 -10.30
N ASP A 99 18.76 2.69 -11.57
CA ASP A 99 20.14 2.50 -11.99
C ASP A 99 21.05 3.52 -11.29
N ARG A 100 21.99 3.01 -10.50
CA ARG A 100 22.94 3.80 -9.72
C ARG A 100 23.82 4.68 -10.59
N MET A 101 24.19 4.24 -11.80
CA MET A 101 24.99 5.07 -12.72
C MET A 101 24.19 6.31 -13.17
N THR A 102 22.89 6.14 -13.41
CA THR A 102 22.00 7.25 -13.78
C THR A 102 21.83 8.25 -12.64
N GLU A 103 21.75 7.80 -11.38
CA GLU A 103 21.66 8.69 -10.21
C GLU A 103 22.96 9.46 -9.97
N GLU A 104 24.14 8.83 -10.15
CA GLU A 104 25.43 9.52 -10.04
C GLU A 104 25.61 10.61 -11.11
N ILE A 105 25.19 10.34 -12.35
CA ILE A 105 25.22 11.35 -13.43
C ILE A 105 24.27 12.51 -13.13
N ARG A 106 23.09 12.23 -12.55
CA ARG A 106 22.13 13.25 -12.16
C ARG A 106 22.62 14.12 -11.00
N ALA A 107 23.29 13.50 -10.01
CA ALA A 107 23.87 14.20 -8.87
C ALA A 107 25.02 15.15 -9.26
N ARG A 108 25.73 14.88 -10.35
CA ARG A 108 26.82 15.73 -10.87
C ARG A 108 26.35 16.91 -11.74
N ARG A 109 25.07 16.97 -12.11
CA ARG A 109 24.49 18.05 -12.93
C ARG A 109 23.78 19.13 -12.11
N HIS A 110 23.75 18.98 -10.79
CA HIS A 110 23.24 19.94 -9.81
C HIS A 110 24.36 20.36 -8.87
#